data_AF-A0A920KKS7-F1
#
_entry.id   AF-A0A920KKS7-F1
#
_cell.length_a   1.000
_cell.length_b   1.000
_cell.length_c   1.000
_cell.angle_alpha   90.00
_cell.angle_beta   90.00
_cell.angle_gamma   90.00
#
_symmetry.space_group_name_H-M   'P 1'
#
loop_
_entity.id
_entity.type
_entity.pdbx_description
1 polymer ?
#
loop_
_entity_poly.entity_id
_entity_poly.type
_entity_poly.pdbx_seq_one_letter_code
_entity_poly.pdbx_strand_id
1 'polypeptide(L)'
;MFHNLSALNENSKGRLFPIDEDHRLPYERDRDRIYHSTAFRKLKDKTQVFMFEKGDYYRNRLTHTLEVSQIARSVSRRFSLNEDLAECIALCHDLGHSPFGHVGEDIISQEIDQNFNHNFQSYRQVTLLEKKYISYEGLNLTWETLDGLIKHNGKIVETSFNYDLSNNFSFNLNKNPSLEAQIASLSDDIAYIAHDFDDGIRAEILDIKKIANLSDLFDFIDFEYMQTLDKKVARNYFTRSTINYFVKDLISQTELNLKNKDLKSYQDVINQKNFLVSFSPLTQSKINLIKKYLYENFYTSDFVYQSRTKAEQILLFIIKFLEKDQTPLPNTWRSKIQDEDSKKQIIVDYICGMTDQYAINFYNNYA
;
A
#
# COMPACT_ATOMS: atom_id res chain seq x y z
N MET A 1 14.31 -23.20 6.01
CA MET A 1 13.40 -24.05 5.19
C MET A 1 12.68 -23.10 4.24
N PHE A 2 12.57 -23.40 2.95
CA PHE A 2 11.99 -22.55 1.88
C PHE A 2 12.87 -21.45 1.25
N HIS A 3 14.14 -21.33 1.65
CA HIS A 3 15.08 -20.39 1.04
C HIS A 3 15.20 -20.55 -0.50
N ASN A 4 15.12 -21.80 -0.98
CA ASN A 4 15.11 -22.14 -2.40
C ASN A 4 13.90 -21.60 -3.19
N LEU A 5 12.83 -21.19 -2.50
CA LEU A 5 11.63 -20.60 -3.09
C LEU A 5 11.68 -19.06 -3.12
N SER A 6 12.66 -18.47 -2.45
CA SER A 6 12.83 -17.02 -2.30
C SER A 6 13.41 -16.38 -3.56
N ALA A 7 13.09 -15.09 -3.76
CA ALA A 7 13.83 -14.25 -4.70
C ALA A 7 15.18 -13.84 -4.10
N LEU A 8 16.23 -14.60 -4.44
CA LEU A 8 17.58 -14.40 -3.91
C LEU A 8 18.30 -13.21 -4.57
N ASN A 9 19.18 -12.55 -3.80
CA ASN A 9 20.01 -11.45 -4.30
C ASN A 9 20.90 -11.87 -5.48
N GLU A 10 21.51 -13.07 -5.39
CA GLU A 10 22.41 -13.64 -6.40
C GLU A 10 21.74 -13.93 -7.76
N ASN A 11 20.42 -14.07 -7.78
CA ASN A 11 19.63 -14.35 -8.98
C ASN A 11 18.82 -13.13 -9.43
N SER A 12 19.10 -11.94 -8.90
CA SER A 12 18.42 -10.72 -9.33
C SER A 12 18.71 -10.45 -10.81
N LYS A 13 17.67 -10.06 -11.56
CA LYS A 13 17.79 -9.58 -12.93
C LYS A 13 18.39 -8.18 -13.03
N GLY A 14 18.70 -7.56 -11.89
CA GLY A 14 19.33 -6.27 -11.82
C GLY A 14 18.36 -5.12 -12.05
N ARG A 15 18.83 -4.07 -12.70
CA ARG A 15 18.19 -2.75 -12.78
C ARG A 15 18.20 -2.25 -14.23
N LEU A 16 17.36 -1.27 -14.53
CA LEU A 16 17.29 -0.69 -15.87
C LEU A 16 18.58 0.04 -16.24
N PHE A 17 19.09 0.88 -15.33
CA PHE A 17 20.35 1.60 -15.54
C PHE A 17 21.47 0.96 -14.70
N PRO A 18 22.65 0.73 -15.30
CA PRO A 18 23.79 0.18 -14.58
C PRO A 18 24.24 1.13 -13.47
N ILE A 19 24.80 0.57 -12.41
CA ILE A 19 25.31 1.30 -11.26
C ILE A 19 26.62 0.68 -10.79
N ASP A 20 27.43 1.47 -10.11
CA ASP A 20 28.65 0.97 -9.48
C ASP A 20 28.28 0.05 -8.30
N GLU A 21 28.99 -1.07 -8.18
CA GLU A 21 28.84 -1.97 -7.04
C GLU A 21 29.32 -1.30 -5.75
N ASP A 22 28.63 -1.60 -4.64
CA ASP A 22 29.03 -1.17 -3.30
C ASP A 22 28.74 -2.30 -2.30
N HIS A 23 28.99 -2.04 -1.02
CA HIS A 23 28.85 -3.03 0.06
C HIS A 23 27.41 -3.54 0.30
N ARG A 24 26.38 -2.87 -0.23
CA ARG A 24 24.96 -3.22 -0.01
C ARG A 24 24.49 -4.23 -1.03
N LEU A 25 23.67 -5.18 -0.57
CA LEU A 25 22.96 -6.09 -1.45
C LEU A 25 21.91 -5.34 -2.32
N PRO A 26 21.47 -5.93 -3.44
CA PRO A 26 20.54 -5.30 -4.36
C PRO A 26 19.29 -4.73 -3.69
N TYR A 27 18.62 -5.50 -2.82
CA TYR A 27 17.38 -5.05 -2.18
C TYR A 27 17.61 -4.12 -0.98
N GLU A 28 18.73 -4.23 -0.27
CA GLU A 28 19.11 -3.23 0.75
C GLU A 28 19.28 -1.86 0.11
N ARG A 29 19.90 -1.81 -1.08
CA ARG A 29 20.04 -0.57 -1.83
C ARG A 29 18.68 -0.02 -2.29
N ASP A 30 17.73 -0.87 -2.67
CA ASP A 30 16.37 -0.44 -3.00
C ASP A 30 15.68 0.20 -1.80
N ARG A 31 15.73 -0.49 -0.66
CA ARG A 31 15.18 -0.01 0.61
C ARG A 31 15.67 1.39 0.94
N ASP A 32 16.99 1.60 0.88
CA ASP A 32 17.59 2.91 1.16
C ASP A 32 17.09 3.99 0.18
N ARG A 33 16.99 3.67 -1.12
CA ARG A 33 16.48 4.60 -2.14
C ARG A 33 15.03 5.00 -1.87
N ILE A 34 14.21 4.05 -1.43
CA ILE A 34 12.80 4.29 -1.09
C ILE A 34 12.70 5.19 0.15
N TYR A 35 13.44 4.88 1.22
CA TYR A 35 13.47 5.71 2.43
C TYR A 35 13.86 7.17 2.15
N HIS A 36 14.81 7.40 1.24
CA HIS A 36 15.26 8.75 0.88
C HIS A 36 14.44 9.43 -0.23
N SER A 37 13.43 8.76 -0.78
CA SER A 37 12.53 9.33 -1.79
C SER A 37 11.71 10.50 -1.24
N THR A 38 11.23 11.37 -2.13
CA THR A 38 10.33 12.46 -1.72
C THR A 38 8.92 11.92 -1.45
N ALA A 39 8.45 10.95 -2.24
CA ALA A 39 7.17 10.30 -2.05
C ALA A 39 7.03 9.64 -0.68
N PHE A 40 8.04 8.88 -0.24
CA PHE A 40 8.00 8.23 1.07
C PHE A 40 7.90 9.26 2.21
N ARG A 41 8.62 10.38 2.12
CA ARG A 41 8.51 11.48 3.09
C ARG A 41 7.11 12.11 3.11
N LYS A 42 6.46 12.23 1.95
CA LYS A 42 5.11 12.80 1.83
C LYS A 42 4.04 11.92 2.49
N LEU A 43 4.28 10.62 2.69
CA LEU A 43 3.36 9.74 3.41
C LEU A 43 3.11 10.20 4.86
N LYS A 44 4.03 10.98 5.45
CA LYS A 44 3.81 11.58 6.78
C LYS A 44 2.62 12.54 6.80
N ASP A 45 2.42 13.29 5.73
CA ASP A 45 1.39 14.33 5.61
C ASP A 45 0.27 13.88 4.65
N LYS A 46 0.05 12.56 4.57
CA LYS A 46 -1.10 11.92 3.91
C LYS A 46 -1.82 11.04 4.90
N THR A 47 -3.10 11.30 5.09
CA THR A 47 -3.97 10.48 5.92
C THR A 47 -4.27 9.13 5.24
N GLN A 48 -4.43 8.09 6.07
CA GLN A 48 -4.99 6.82 5.61
C GLN A 48 -6.51 6.97 5.45
N VAL A 49 -7.17 7.41 6.52
CA VAL A 49 -8.57 7.83 6.54
C VAL A 49 -8.61 9.30 6.93
N PHE A 50 -9.17 10.14 6.06
CA PHE A 50 -9.18 11.58 6.28
C PHE A 50 -10.16 11.96 7.40
N MET A 51 -9.63 12.53 8.49
CA MET A 51 -10.40 12.97 9.66
C MET A 51 -10.02 14.40 10.02
N PHE A 52 -10.74 15.38 9.44
CA PHE A 52 -10.36 16.80 9.50
C PHE A 52 -10.29 17.37 10.94
N GLU A 53 -11.04 16.82 11.89
CA GLU A 53 -11.36 17.52 13.16
C GLU A 53 -10.76 16.91 14.44
N LYS A 54 -10.14 15.72 14.43
CA LYS A 54 -9.72 15.03 15.69
C LYS A 54 -8.21 15.02 16.01
N GLY A 55 -7.39 15.80 15.32
CA GLY A 55 -5.99 16.08 15.71
C GLY A 55 -4.94 15.02 15.34
N ASP A 56 -3.70 15.20 15.81
CA ASP A 56 -2.49 14.55 15.27
C ASP A 56 -2.25 13.08 15.69
N TYR A 57 -3.23 12.42 16.31
CA TYR A 57 -3.06 11.07 16.88
C TYR A 57 -3.50 9.93 15.96
N TYR A 58 -4.04 10.23 14.79
CA TYR A 58 -4.46 9.24 13.80
C TYR A 58 -3.30 8.79 12.93
N ARG A 59 -3.39 7.56 12.44
CA ARG A 59 -2.35 7.00 11.59
C ARG A 59 -2.33 7.73 10.25
N ASN A 60 -1.14 8.19 9.89
CA ASN A 60 -0.84 8.60 8.53
C ASN A 60 -0.33 7.38 7.74
N ARG A 61 -0.24 7.54 6.42
CA ARG A 61 0.26 6.49 5.52
C ARG A 61 1.66 6.03 5.90
N LEU A 62 2.52 6.93 6.39
CA LEU A 62 3.87 6.56 6.81
C LEU A 62 3.84 5.53 7.95
N THR A 63 3.05 5.77 9.00
CA THR A 63 2.93 4.83 10.13
C THR A 63 2.30 3.51 9.71
N HIS A 64 1.31 3.54 8.81
CA HIS A 64 0.74 2.34 8.21
C HIS A 64 1.80 1.53 7.46
N THR A 65 2.48 2.15 6.49
CA THR A 65 3.54 1.54 5.67
C THR A 65 4.67 0.94 6.52
N LEU A 66 5.08 1.60 7.61
CA LEU A 66 6.11 1.07 8.52
C LEU A 66 5.65 -0.21 9.24
N GLU A 67 4.37 -0.32 9.59
CA GLU A 67 3.82 -1.52 10.23
C GLU A 67 3.62 -2.66 9.23
N VAL A 68 3.18 -2.35 8.00
CA VAL A 68 3.18 -3.32 6.89
C VAL A 68 4.58 -3.89 6.68
N SER A 69 5.60 -3.04 6.62
CA SER A 69 7.00 -3.46 6.50
C SER A 69 7.44 -4.35 7.67
N GLN A 70 7.09 -3.98 8.91
CA GLN A 70 7.45 -4.75 10.10
C GLN A 70 6.84 -6.16 10.08
N ILE A 71 5.56 -6.28 9.73
CA ILE A 71 4.87 -7.57 9.63
C ILE A 71 5.47 -8.38 8.47
N ALA A 72 5.65 -7.77 7.30
CA ALA A 72 6.19 -8.44 6.12
C ALA A 72 7.57 -9.04 6.37
N ARG A 73 8.47 -8.28 7.01
CA ARG A 73 9.81 -8.78 7.40
C ARG A 73 9.73 -9.92 8.41
N SER A 74 8.85 -9.79 9.41
CA SER A 74 8.67 -10.81 10.44
C SER A 74 8.21 -12.14 9.85
N VAL A 75 7.23 -12.10 8.94
CA VAL A 75 6.71 -13.28 8.25
C VAL A 75 7.76 -13.85 7.28
N SER A 76 8.42 -13.02 6.47
CA SER A 76 9.48 -13.47 5.56
C SER A 76 10.63 -14.17 6.29
N ARG A 77 11.06 -13.64 7.44
CA ARG A 77 12.09 -14.25 8.29
C ARG A 77 11.68 -15.65 8.76
N ARG A 78 10.43 -15.83 9.15
CA ARG A 78 9.90 -17.13 9.61
C ARG A 78 10.05 -18.23 8.55
N PHE A 79 9.95 -17.85 7.27
CA PHE A 79 10.09 -18.73 6.11
C PHE A 79 11.48 -18.70 5.46
N SER A 80 12.48 -18.06 6.08
CA SER A 80 13.83 -17.91 5.51
C SER A 80 13.83 -17.29 4.09
N LEU A 81 12.87 -16.39 3.84
CA LEU A 81 12.73 -15.64 2.60
C LEU A 81 13.50 -14.32 2.67
N ASN A 82 13.50 -13.55 1.57
CA ASN A 82 14.25 -12.31 1.50
C ASN A 82 13.51 -11.18 2.23
N GLU A 83 13.98 -10.84 3.43
CA GLU A 83 13.37 -9.79 4.25
C GLU A 83 13.43 -8.40 3.59
N ASP A 84 14.55 -8.06 2.94
CA ASP A 84 14.75 -6.74 2.33
C ASP A 84 13.84 -6.55 1.12
N LEU A 85 13.62 -7.60 0.31
CA LEU A 85 12.67 -7.52 -0.81
C LEU A 85 11.23 -7.32 -0.30
N ALA A 86 10.81 -8.08 0.72
CA ALA A 86 9.48 -7.92 1.32
C ALA A 86 9.30 -6.51 1.91
N GLU A 87 10.32 -5.98 2.57
CA GLU A 87 10.37 -4.60 3.06
C GLU A 87 10.25 -3.60 1.91
N CYS A 88 11.03 -3.74 0.83
CA CYS A 88 10.97 -2.81 -0.31
C CYS A 88 9.57 -2.73 -0.92
N ILE A 89 8.90 -3.87 -1.10
CA ILE A 89 7.55 -3.93 -1.67
C ILE A 89 6.56 -3.27 -0.71
N ALA A 90 6.64 -3.59 0.59
CA ALA A 90 5.83 -2.96 1.63
C ALA A 90 6.06 -1.44 1.70
N LEU A 91 7.29 -0.94 1.55
CA LEU A 91 7.57 0.50 1.58
C LEU A 91 7.06 1.23 0.32
N CYS A 92 6.91 0.52 -0.80
CA CYS A 92 6.53 1.09 -2.08
C CYS A 92 5.02 1.07 -2.38
N HIS A 93 4.25 0.15 -1.80
CA HIS A 93 2.86 -0.10 -2.22
C HIS A 93 2.01 1.18 -2.22
N ASP A 94 2.24 2.04 -1.23
CA ASP A 94 1.41 3.21 -0.94
C ASP A 94 1.91 4.55 -1.53
N LEU A 95 3.01 4.56 -2.29
CA LEU A 95 3.66 5.81 -2.74
C LEU A 95 2.81 6.64 -3.72
N GLY A 96 1.88 6.01 -4.43
CA GLY A 96 1.05 6.58 -5.48
C GLY A 96 -0.32 7.07 -5.03
N HIS A 97 -0.67 6.92 -3.75
CA HIS A 97 -1.97 7.36 -3.24
C HIS A 97 -2.21 8.86 -3.45
N SER A 98 -3.45 9.22 -3.70
CA SER A 98 -3.90 10.60 -3.71
C SER A 98 -3.89 11.22 -2.30
N PRO A 99 -3.91 12.56 -2.17
CA PRO A 99 -4.26 13.19 -0.90
C PRO A 99 -5.70 12.82 -0.49
N PHE A 100 -5.98 12.85 0.82
CA PHE A 100 -7.26 12.51 1.43
C PHE A 100 -7.68 11.03 1.35
N GLY A 101 -6.73 10.13 1.13
CA GLY A 101 -6.94 8.68 1.18
C GLY A 101 -7.89 8.19 0.08
N HIS A 102 -8.71 7.17 0.38
CA HIS A 102 -9.59 6.53 -0.61
C HIS A 102 -10.54 7.50 -1.30
N VAL A 103 -10.99 8.54 -0.59
CA VAL A 103 -11.87 9.57 -1.16
C VAL A 103 -11.19 10.26 -2.34
N GLY A 104 -9.90 10.57 -2.23
CA GLY A 104 -9.19 11.21 -3.33
C GLY A 104 -9.05 10.33 -4.56
N GLU A 105 -8.93 9.01 -4.37
CA GLU A 105 -8.86 8.05 -5.48
C GLU A 105 -10.20 7.94 -6.19
N ASP A 106 -11.29 7.87 -5.43
CA ASP A 106 -12.66 7.86 -5.98
C ASP A 106 -12.87 9.08 -6.88
N ILE A 107 -12.47 10.27 -6.41
CA ILE A 107 -12.67 11.53 -7.13
C ILE A 107 -11.81 11.58 -8.40
N ILE A 108 -10.52 11.21 -8.32
CA ILE A 108 -9.66 11.15 -9.51
C ILE A 108 -10.23 10.16 -10.53
N SER A 109 -10.72 9.02 -10.07
CA SER A 109 -11.30 8.00 -10.95
C SER A 109 -12.57 8.49 -11.65
N GLN A 110 -13.41 9.23 -10.93
CA GLN A 110 -14.67 9.74 -11.46
C GLN A 110 -14.47 10.92 -12.42
N GLU A 111 -13.54 11.82 -12.10
CA GLU A 111 -13.44 13.11 -12.78
C GLU A 111 -12.35 13.14 -13.86
N ILE A 112 -11.27 12.37 -13.73
CA ILE A 112 -10.13 12.44 -14.66
C ILE A 112 -9.99 11.16 -15.50
N ASP A 113 -9.84 10.01 -14.84
CA ASP A 113 -9.58 8.73 -15.51
C ASP A 113 -10.19 7.57 -14.73
N GLN A 114 -11.25 6.96 -15.29
CA GLN A 114 -11.93 5.80 -14.71
C GLN A 114 -11.02 4.60 -14.49
N ASN A 115 -9.85 4.55 -15.15
CA ASN A 115 -8.86 3.50 -14.97
C ASN A 115 -7.84 3.80 -13.87
N PHE A 116 -7.92 4.94 -13.19
CA PHE A 116 -6.94 5.34 -12.17
C PHE A 116 -6.65 4.20 -11.20
N ASN A 117 -5.36 3.97 -10.96
CA ASN A 117 -4.89 2.89 -10.11
C ASN A 117 -3.68 3.37 -9.32
N HIS A 118 -3.81 3.43 -7.99
CA HIS A 118 -2.73 3.90 -7.14
C HIS A 118 -1.50 3.00 -7.19
N ASN A 119 -1.64 1.69 -7.43
CA ASN A 119 -0.50 0.79 -7.59
C ASN A 119 0.30 1.13 -8.84
N PHE A 120 -0.39 1.46 -9.95
CA PHE A 120 0.28 1.99 -11.13
C PHE A 120 0.92 3.35 -10.84
N GLN A 121 0.27 4.21 -10.08
CA GLN A 121 0.84 5.49 -9.67
C GLN A 121 2.08 5.33 -8.77
N SER A 122 2.09 4.34 -7.87
CA SER A 122 3.25 3.95 -7.05
C SER A 122 4.40 3.49 -7.94
N TYR A 123 4.10 2.66 -8.94
CA TYR A 123 5.05 2.24 -9.96
C TYR A 123 5.63 3.43 -10.73
N ARG A 124 4.80 4.37 -11.20
CA ARG A 124 5.24 5.62 -11.85
C ARG A 124 6.11 6.47 -10.93
N GLN A 125 5.77 6.53 -9.64
CA GLN A 125 6.53 7.30 -8.66
C GLN A 125 7.99 6.83 -8.59
N VAL A 126 8.19 5.51 -8.51
CA VAL A 126 9.53 4.92 -8.38
C VAL A 126 10.28 4.75 -9.71
N THR A 127 9.60 4.78 -10.85
CA THR A 127 10.24 4.61 -12.17
C THR A 127 10.43 5.91 -12.95
N LEU A 128 9.62 6.94 -12.68
CA LEU A 128 9.56 8.15 -13.51
C LEU A 128 9.58 9.44 -12.69
N LEU A 129 8.75 9.56 -11.65
CA LEU A 129 8.46 10.87 -11.05
C LEU A 129 9.53 11.34 -10.07
N GLU A 130 10.18 10.43 -9.34
CA GLU A 130 11.33 10.79 -8.50
C GLU A 130 12.49 11.32 -9.36
N LYS A 131 13.07 12.46 -8.93
CA LYS A 131 14.24 13.09 -9.56
C LYS A 131 15.37 13.19 -8.54
N LYS A 132 16.10 12.09 -8.38
CA LYS A 132 17.21 11.98 -7.40
C LYS A 132 18.58 11.81 -8.06
N TYR A 133 18.61 11.40 -9.32
CA TYR A 133 19.81 11.05 -10.05
C TYR A 133 19.97 11.95 -11.28
N ILE A 134 21.23 12.22 -11.65
CA ILE A 134 21.57 13.11 -12.77
C ILE A 134 21.24 12.43 -14.11
N SER A 135 21.56 11.14 -14.22
CA SER A 135 21.58 10.40 -15.48
C SER A 135 20.25 9.75 -15.86
N TYR A 136 19.30 9.64 -14.92
CA TYR A 136 18.04 8.96 -15.18
C TYR A 136 16.90 9.44 -14.25
N GLU A 137 15.68 9.18 -14.71
CA GLU A 137 14.44 9.40 -13.96
C GLU A 137 14.13 8.22 -13.02
N GLY A 138 13.36 8.45 -11.96
CA GLY A 138 12.98 7.42 -10.99
C GLY A 138 14.09 7.06 -9.99
N LEU A 139 13.85 5.96 -9.27
CA LEU A 139 14.75 5.38 -8.26
C LEU A 139 15.60 4.24 -8.83
N ASN A 140 15.35 3.80 -10.07
CA ASN A 140 16.08 2.71 -10.73
C ASN A 140 16.16 1.45 -9.84
N LEU A 141 15.02 1.04 -9.27
CA LEU A 141 14.90 -0.14 -8.38
C LEU A 141 15.18 -1.45 -9.13
N THR A 142 15.41 -2.54 -8.41
CA THR A 142 15.60 -3.86 -9.03
C THR A 142 14.33 -4.34 -9.72
N TRP A 143 14.50 -5.24 -10.69
CA TRP A 143 13.38 -5.88 -11.37
C TRP A 143 12.45 -6.59 -10.38
N GLU A 144 12.98 -7.25 -9.36
CA GLU A 144 12.16 -8.00 -8.39
C GLU A 144 11.31 -7.08 -7.51
N THR A 145 11.85 -5.94 -7.08
CA THR A 145 11.10 -4.95 -6.32
C THR A 145 9.95 -4.38 -7.16
N LEU A 146 10.20 -4.09 -8.44
CA LEU A 146 9.18 -3.59 -9.35
C LEU A 146 8.14 -4.66 -9.71
N ASP A 147 8.56 -5.90 -9.99
CA ASP A 147 7.65 -7.03 -10.27
C ASP A 147 6.74 -7.32 -9.08
N GLY A 148 7.30 -7.26 -7.87
CA GLY A 148 6.57 -7.35 -6.61
C GLY A 148 5.58 -6.20 -6.44
N LEU A 149 6.01 -4.95 -6.63
CA LEU A 149 5.14 -3.77 -6.54
C LEU A 149 3.97 -3.85 -7.54
N ILE A 150 4.22 -4.27 -8.77
CA ILE A 150 3.17 -4.35 -9.81
C ILE A 150 2.13 -5.42 -9.46
N LYS A 151 2.58 -6.59 -8.99
CA LYS A 151 1.74 -7.80 -8.94
C LYS A 151 1.42 -8.30 -7.53
N HIS A 152 1.77 -7.56 -6.47
CA HIS A 152 1.55 -8.02 -5.08
C HIS A 152 0.09 -8.42 -4.80
N ASN A 153 -0.88 -7.80 -5.47
CA ASN A 153 -2.31 -8.13 -5.37
C ASN A 153 -2.80 -9.23 -6.34
N GLY A 154 -1.91 -9.77 -7.18
CA GLY A 154 -2.24 -10.85 -8.10
C GLY A 154 -1.68 -10.66 -9.49
N LYS A 155 -2.00 -11.65 -10.34
CA LYS A 155 -1.76 -11.58 -11.78
C LYS A 155 -2.61 -10.46 -12.39
N ILE A 156 -2.04 -9.75 -13.36
CA ILE A 156 -2.76 -8.73 -14.14
C ILE A 156 -2.99 -9.32 -15.53
N VAL A 157 -4.23 -9.73 -15.80
CA VAL A 157 -4.62 -10.38 -17.06
C VAL A 157 -4.94 -9.34 -18.14
N GLU A 158 -5.56 -8.24 -17.74
CA GLU A 158 -5.94 -7.12 -18.61
C GLU A 158 -5.55 -5.81 -17.93
N THR A 159 -4.91 -4.92 -18.70
CA THR A 159 -4.56 -3.58 -18.23
C THR A 159 -4.37 -2.65 -19.42
N SER A 160 -4.79 -1.39 -19.26
CA SER A 160 -4.50 -0.29 -20.18
C SER A 160 -3.12 0.32 -19.95
N PHE A 161 -2.41 -0.10 -18.88
CA PHE A 161 -1.14 0.46 -18.47
C PHE A 161 0.04 -0.29 -19.08
N ASN A 162 1.06 0.45 -19.52
CA ASN A 162 2.34 -0.13 -19.89
C ASN A 162 3.29 -0.13 -18.68
N TYR A 163 3.72 -1.33 -18.28
CA TYR A 163 4.69 -1.54 -17.20
C TYR A 163 6.11 -1.82 -17.71
N ASP A 164 6.30 -2.06 -19.01
CA ASP A 164 7.62 -2.39 -19.55
C ASP A 164 8.45 -1.12 -19.71
N LEU A 165 9.64 -1.09 -19.10
CA LEU A 165 10.54 0.06 -19.16
C LEU A 165 11.43 0.04 -20.40
N SER A 166 11.71 -1.16 -20.94
CA SER A 166 12.38 -1.36 -22.22
C SER A 166 12.12 -2.78 -22.72
N ASN A 167 12.48 -3.06 -23.98
CA ASN A 167 12.38 -4.42 -24.55
C ASN A 167 13.12 -5.49 -23.72
N ASN A 168 14.18 -5.09 -23.01
CA ASN A 168 14.99 -5.98 -22.18
C ASN A 168 14.67 -5.87 -20.68
N PHE A 169 13.68 -5.04 -20.31
CA PHE A 169 13.24 -4.83 -18.93
C PHE A 169 11.71 -4.81 -18.90
N SER A 170 11.16 -6.02 -19.04
CA SER A 170 9.72 -6.27 -19.13
C SER A 170 9.22 -7.22 -18.05
N PHE A 171 7.90 -7.22 -17.82
CA PHE A 171 7.26 -7.99 -16.75
C PHE A 171 6.28 -9.01 -17.31
N ASN A 172 6.27 -10.22 -16.74
CA ASN A 172 5.25 -11.21 -17.09
C ASN A 172 4.07 -11.09 -16.12
N LEU A 173 3.07 -10.31 -16.53
CA LEU A 173 1.89 -9.96 -15.75
C LEU A 173 0.96 -11.16 -15.47
N ASN A 174 1.03 -12.20 -16.30
CA ASN A 174 0.24 -13.43 -16.15
C ASN A 174 0.81 -14.43 -15.14
N LYS A 175 1.96 -14.13 -14.54
CA LYS A 175 2.59 -14.95 -13.49
C LYS A 175 2.37 -14.35 -12.11
N ASN A 176 2.30 -15.20 -11.09
CA ASN A 176 2.25 -14.74 -9.71
C ASN A 176 3.53 -13.96 -9.36
N PRO A 177 3.47 -13.06 -8.37
CA PRO A 177 4.67 -12.43 -7.83
C PRO A 177 5.42 -13.40 -6.89
N SER A 178 6.57 -12.96 -6.40
CA SER A 178 7.37 -13.68 -5.41
C SER A 178 6.61 -13.94 -4.10
N LEU A 179 7.08 -14.88 -3.27
CA LEU A 179 6.49 -15.09 -1.94
C LEU A 179 6.60 -13.83 -1.07
N GLU A 180 7.69 -13.08 -1.20
CA GLU A 180 7.93 -11.81 -0.51
C GLU A 180 6.85 -10.77 -0.85
N ALA A 181 6.45 -10.68 -2.12
CA ALA A 181 5.38 -9.79 -2.54
C ALA A 181 4.00 -10.23 -2.02
N GLN A 182 3.72 -11.53 -2.03
CA GLN A 182 2.47 -12.08 -1.48
C GLN A 182 2.39 -11.83 0.03
N ILE A 183 3.52 -11.97 0.75
CA ILE A 183 3.63 -11.63 2.17
C ILE A 183 3.38 -10.13 2.38
N ALA A 184 3.97 -9.25 1.58
CA ALA A 184 3.76 -7.81 1.70
C ALA A 184 2.27 -7.43 1.52
N SER A 185 1.60 -8.01 0.52
CA SER A 185 0.16 -7.81 0.29
C SER A 185 -0.70 -8.25 1.49
N LEU A 186 -0.48 -9.46 2.03
CA LEU A 186 -1.25 -9.90 3.19
C LEU A 186 -0.85 -9.20 4.50
N SER A 187 0.36 -8.64 4.57
CA SER A 187 0.77 -7.78 5.69
C SER A 187 0.03 -6.45 5.68
N ASP A 188 -0.26 -5.91 4.50
CA ASP A 188 -1.08 -4.72 4.32
C ASP A 188 -2.51 -4.96 4.83
N ASP A 189 -3.12 -6.07 4.43
CA ASP A 189 -4.44 -6.50 4.94
C ASP A 189 -4.50 -6.57 6.47
N ILE A 190 -3.47 -7.13 7.12
CA ILE A 190 -3.41 -7.25 8.59
C ILE A 190 -3.30 -5.88 9.25
N ALA A 191 -2.37 -5.05 8.76
CA ALA A 191 -2.13 -3.70 9.27
C ALA A 191 -3.38 -2.85 9.13
N TYR A 192 -3.97 -2.83 7.94
CA TYR A 192 -5.20 -2.09 7.62
C TYR A 192 -6.33 -2.42 8.60
N ILE A 193 -6.66 -3.70 8.78
CA ILE A 193 -7.73 -4.12 9.70
C ILE A 193 -7.40 -3.66 11.13
N ALA A 194 -6.19 -3.95 11.61
CA ALA A 194 -5.83 -3.63 12.99
C ALA A 194 -5.90 -2.12 13.28
N HIS A 195 -5.52 -1.29 12.31
CA HIS A 195 -5.44 0.16 12.44
C HIS A 195 -6.80 0.81 12.36
N ASP A 196 -7.65 0.40 11.43
CA ASP A 196 -8.99 0.96 11.30
C ASP A 196 -9.84 0.70 12.55
N PHE A 197 -9.68 -0.47 13.17
CA PHE A 197 -10.29 -0.71 14.48
C PHE A 197 -9.67 0.17 15.58
N ASP A 198 -8.35 0.33 15.63
CA ASP A 198 -7.70 1.20 16.63
C ASP A 198 -8.20 2.65 16.49
N ASP A 199 -8.24 3.17 15.27
CA ASP A 199 -8.67 4.53 14.95
C ASP A 199 -10.19 4.71 15.16
N GLY A 200 -11.00 3.75 14.71
CA GLY A 200 -12.45 3.76 14.92
C GLY A 200 -12.86 3.69 16.38
N ILE A 201 -12.20 2.84 17.19
CA ILE A 201 -12.43 2.76 18.64
C ILE A 201 -11.93 4.04 19.33
N ARG A 202 -10.76 4.54 18.95
CA ARG A 202 -10.20 5.79 19.49
C ARG A 202 -11.07 7.00 19.19
N ALA A 203 -11.65 7.05 17.99
CA ALA A 203 -12.57 8.10 17.58
C ALA A 203 -13.97 7.95 18.23
N GLU A 204 -14.21 6.90 19.02
CA GLU A 204 -15.51 6.56 19.61
C GLU A 204 -16.61 6.32 18.55
N ILE A 205 -16.22 6.01 17.31
CA ILE A 205 -17.13 5.62 16.22
C ILE A 205 -17.51 4.15 16.37
N LEU A 206 -16.52 3.32 16.70
CA LEU A 206 -16.71 1.89 16.96
C LEU A 206 -16.82 1.63 18.46
N ASP A 207 -17.93 1.00 18.87
CA ASP A 207 -18.18 0.61 20.25
C ASP A 207 -17.71 -0.83 20.50
N ILE A 208 -16.72 -0.98 21.40
CA ILE A 208 -16.19 -2.28 21.84
C ILE A 208 -17.31 -3.21 22.33
N LYS A 209 -18.36 -2.69 22.98
CA LYS A 209 -19.48 -3.53 23.44
C LYS A 209 -20.27 -4.13 22.29
N LYS A 210 -20.45 -3.37 21.20
CA LYS A 210 -21.09 -3.88 19.97
C LYS A 210 -20.20 -4.91 19.28
N ILE A 211 -18.88 -4.66 19.24
CA ILE A 211 -17.91 -5.60 18.69
C ILE A 211 -17.91 -6.91 19.50
N ALA A 212 -18.01 -6.85 20.83
CA ALA A 212 -18.07 -8.03 21.70
C ALA A 212 -19.29 -8.92 21.42
N ASN A 213 -20.40 -8.36 20.93
CA ASN A 213 -21.57 -9.14 20.50
C ASN A 213 -21.33 -9.91 19.19
N LEU A 214 -20.25 -9.63 18.48
CA LEU A 214 -19.80 -10.36 17.28
C LEU A 214 -18.72 -11.39 17.65
N SER A 215 -18.92 -12.11 18.75
CA SER A 215 -17.92 -12.99 19.35
C SER A 215 -17.35 -14.03 18.37
N ASP A 216 -18.14 -14.51 17.41
CA ASP A 216 -17.66 -15.47 16.41
C ASP A 216 -16.59 -14.87 15.48
N LEU A 217 -16.66 -13.57 15.19
CA LEU A 217 -15.68 -12.87 14.37
C LEU A 217 -14.40 -12.54 15.14
N PHE A 218 -14.52 -12.34 16.46
CA PHE A 218 -13.46 -11.89 17.36
C PHE A 218 -13.22 -12.89 18.50
N ASP A 219 -13.39 -14.17 18.24
CA ASP A 219 -13.24 -15.27 19.22
C ASP A 219 -11.81 -15.39 19.78
N PHE A 220 -10.84 -14.74 19.13
CA PHE A 220 -9.47 -14.59 19.58
C PHE A 220 -9.27 -13.41 20.56
N ILE A 221 -10.32 -12.65 20.86
CA ILE A 221 -10.33 -11.57 21.85
C ILE A 221 -11.04 -12.05 23.11
N ASP A 222 -10.35 -11.97 24.25
CA ASP A 222 -10.98 -12.14 25.54
C ASP A 222 -11.66 -10.83 25.97
N PHE A 223 -12.95 -10.68 25.60
CA PHE A 223 -13.72 -9.48 25.92
C PHE A 223 -14.03 -9.35 27.40
N GLU A 224 -14.07 -10.44 28.17
CA GLU A 224 -14.28 -10.38 29.62
C GLU A 224 -13.04 -9.79 30.30
N TYR A 225 -11.85 -10.30 29.95
CA TYR A 225 -10.59 -9.72 30.40
C TYR A 225 -10.45 -8.26 29.96
N MET A 226 -10.76 -7.96 28.68
CA MET A 226 -10.66 -6.61 28.12
C MET A 226 -11.51 -5.58 28.88
N GLN A 227 -12.68 -5.97 29.42
CA GLN A 227 -13.53 -5.09 30.22
C GLN A 227 -12.92 -4.70 31.58
N THR A 228 -11.95 -5.48 32.09
CA THR A 228 -11.25 -5.17 33.35
C THR A 228 -10.11 -4.15 33.18
N LEU A 229 -9.74 -3.84 31.93
CA LEU A 229 -8.60 -2.99 31.61
C LEU A 229 -9.00 -1.52 31.50
N ASP A 230 -8.03 -0.64 31.72
CA ASP A 230 -8.15 0.76 31.31
C ASP A 230 -8.46 0.86 29.80
N LYS A 231 -9.27 1.84 29.39
CA LYS A 231 -9.72 2.00 27.99
C LYS A 231 -8.56 2.00 26.99
N LYS A 232 -7.45 2.66 27.29
CA LYS A 232 -6.28 2.72 26.40
C LYS A 232 -5.58 1.37 26.32
N VAL A 233 -5.47 0.66 27.44
CA VAL A 233 -4.86 -0.67 27.50
C VAL A 233 -5.74 -1.70 26.78
N ALA A 234 -7.06 -1.63 26.98
CA ALA A 234 -8.05 -2.46 26.29
C ALA A 234 -7.95 -2.31 24.78
N ARG A 235 -7.95 -1.08 24.26
CA ARG A 235 -7.79 -0.80 22.83
C ARG A 235 -6.49 -1.39 22.27
N ASN A 236 -5.35 -1.13 22.93
CA ASN A 236 -4.07 -1.69 22.53
C ASN A 236 -4.03 -3.23 22.63
N TYR A 237 -4.76 -3.82 23.58
CA TYR A 237 -4.92 -5.27 23.68
C TYR A 237 -5.69 -5.81 22.46
N PHE A 238 -6.80 -5.19 22.09
CA PHE A 238 -7.56 -5.53 20.89
C PHE A 238 -6.67 -5.52 19.64
N THR A 239 -5.98 -4.41 19.35
CA THR A 239 -5.10 -4.26 18.18
C THR A 239 -4.02 -5.34 18.15
N ARG A 240 -3.32 -5.58 19.27
CA ARG A 240 -2.24 -6.58 19.34
C ARG A 240 -2.75 -8.00 19.18
N SER A 241 -3.90 -8.33 19.77
CA SER A 241 -4.52 -9.65 19.64
C SER A 241 -5.00 -9.91 18.22
N THR A 242 -5.56 -8.90 17.54
CA THR A 242 -5.95 -8.97 16.13
C THR A 242 -4.76 -9.24 15.22
N ILE A 243 -3.69 -8.45 15.33
CA ILE A 243 -2.45 -8.66 14.55
C ILE A 243 -1.90 -10.07 14.81
N ASN A 244 -1.78 -10.46 16.09
CA ASN A 244 -1.23 -11.76 16.48
C ASN A 244 -2.05 -12.93 15.94
N TYR A 245 -3.39 -12.83 15.96
CA TYR A 245 -4.27 -13.86 15.42
C TYR A 245 -4.05 -14.05 13.92
N PHE A 246 -4.12 -12.97 13.14
CA PHE A 246 -3.95 -13.06 11.69
C PHE A 246 -2.54 -13.48 11.28
N VAL A 247 -1.49 -12.96 11.93
CA VAL A 247 -0.11 -13.38 11.65
C VAL A 247 0.10 -14.87 11.94
N LYS A 248 -0.45 -15.39 13.05
CA LYS A 248 -0.34 -16.82 13.39
C LYS A 248 -1.07 -17.71 12.38
N ASP A 249 -2.29 -17.33 11.98
CA ASP A 249 -3.05 -18.06 10.98
C ASP A 249 -2.33 -18.05 9.62
N LEU A 250 -1.88 -16.87 9.18
CA LEU A 250 -1.14 -16.68 7.95
C LEU A 250 0.10 -17.58 7.90
N ILE A 251 0.91 -17.60 8.96
CA ILE A 251 2.09 -18.46 9.06
C ILE A 251 1.67 -19.94 9.00
N SER A 252 0.69 -20.33 9.80
CA SER A 252 0.28 -21.74 9.89
C SER A 252 -0.25 -22.27 8.56
N GLN A 253 -1.12 -21.50 7.89
CA GLN A 253 -1.67 -21.89 6.60
C GLN A 253 -0.60 -21.84 5.49
N THR A 254 0.25 -20.82 5.47
CA THR A 254 1.33 -20.72 4.48
C THR A 254 2.33 -21.87 4.64
N GLU A 255 2.65 -22.30 5.86
CA GLU A 255 3.47 -23.50 6.09
C GLU A 255 2.85 -24.77 5.49
N LEU A 256 1.52 -24.91 5.55
CA LEU A 256 0.82 -26.05 4.92
C LEU A 256 0.91 -25.96 3.39
N ASN A 257 0.70 -24.77 2.83
CA ASN A 257 0.76 -24.54 1.38
C ASN A 257 2.16 -24.82 0.81
N LEU A 258 3.21 -24.38 1.52
CA LEU A 258 4.61 -24.51 1.09
C LEU A 258 5.18 -25.93 1.26
N LYS A 259 4.53 -26.82 2.02
CA LYS A 259 4.93 -28.25 2.13
C LYS A 259 4.65 -29.08 0.87
N ASN A 260 4.09 -28.47 -0.18
CA ASN A 260 3.89 -29.13 -1.45
C ASN A 260 5.25 -29.59 -2.06
N LYS A 261 5.36 -30.89 -2.36
CA LYS A 261 6.58 -31.52 -2.91
C LYS A 261 6.96 -31.02 -4.31
N ASP A 262 6.03 -30.36 -5.00
CA ASP A 262 6.26 -29.81 -6.34
C ASP A 262 6.96 -28.46 -6.31
N LEU A 263 7.11 -27.83 -5.14
CA LEU A 263 7.79 -26.55 -4.98
C LEU A 263 9.28 -26.75 -4.70
N LYS A 264 10.13 -26.52 -5.72
CA LYS A 264 11.59 -26.70 -5.60
C LYS A 264 12.37 -25.42 -5.84
N SER A 265 11.77 -24.43 -6.49
CA SER A 265 12.43 -23.20 -6.90
C SER A 265 11.48 -21.99 -6.88
N TYR A 266 12.06 -20.79 -6.92
CA TYR A 266 11.34 -19.55 -7.20
C TYR A 266 10.46 -19.63 -8.46
N GLN A 267 10.91 -20.34 -9.50
CA GLN A 267 10.16 -20.47 -10.74
C GLN A 267 8.84 -21.25 -10.53
N ASP A 268 8.84 -22.22 -9.62
CA ASP A 268 7.65 -23.01 -9.27
C ASP A 268 6.61 -22.16 -8.54
N VAL A 269 7.06 -21.19 -7.71
CA VAL A 269 6.20 -20.22 -7.01
C VAL A 269 5.44 -19.37 -8.01
N ILE A 270 6.15 -18.69 -8.91
CA ILE A 270 5.52 -17.73 -9.83
C ILE A 270 4.63 -18.39 -10.89
N ASN A 271 4.85 -19.68 -11.15
CA ASN A 271 4.05 -20.49 -12.08
C ASN A 271 2.81 -21.13 -11.42
N GLN A 272 2.63 -21.02 -10.10
CA GLN A 272 1.42 -21.54 -9.46
C GLN A 272 0.16 -20.89 -10.00
N LYS A 273 -0.97 -21.60 -9.89
CA LYS A 273 -2.27 -21.05 -10.27
C LYS A 273 -2.70 -19.95 -9.29
N ASN A 274 -2.63 -20.23 -7.99
CA ASN A 274 -3.05 -19.37 -6.90
C ASN A 274 -1.85 -18.90 -6.08
N PHE A 275 -2.06 -17.93 -5.19
CA PHE A 275 -1.06 -17.56 -4.19
C PHE A 275 -0.77 -18.74 -3.25
N LEU A 276 0.49 -18.82 -2.81
CA LEU A 276 0.95 -19.81 -1.84
C LEU A 276 0.92 -19.25 -0.43
N VAL A 277 1.00 -17.92 -0.28
CA VAL A 277 0.86 -17.21 0.98
C VAL A 277 -0.62 -16.85 1.13
N SER A 278 -1.28 -17.39 2.14
CA SER A 278 -2.73 -17.20 2.33
C SER A 278 -3.14 -17.37 3.78
N PHE A 279 -4.24 -16.73 4.16
CA PHE A 279 -4.99 -17.10 5.37
C PHE A 279 -5.69 -18.45 5.18
N SER A 280 -6.05 -19.10 6.29
CA SER A 280 -6.91 -20.28 6.25
C SER A 280 -8.31 -19.91 5.72
N PRO A 281 -9.08 -20.85 5.14
CA PRO A 281 -10.43 -20.56 4.63
C PRO A 281 -11.36 -19.94 5.69
N LEU A 282 -11.22 -20.37 6.95
CA LEU A 282 -11.98 -19.83 8.08
C LEU A 282 -11.60 -18.37 8.35
N THR A 283 -10.30 -18.09 8.46
CA THR A 283 -9.80 -16.74 8.74
C THR A 283 -10.06 -15.78 7.58
N GLN A 284 -9.95 -16.24 6.33
CA GLN A 284 -10.32 -15.44 5.17
C GLN A 284 -11.81 -15.05 5.20
N SER A 285 -12.68 -15.98 5.60
CA SER A 285 -14.11 -15.70 5.76
C SER A 285 -14.35 -14.65 6.86
N LYS A 286 -13.64 -14.75 7.99
CA LYS A 286 -13.68 -13.72 9.05
C LYS A 286 -13.21 -12.36 8.54
N ILE A 287 -12.07 -12.30 7.85
CA ILE A 287 -11.53 -11.06 7.27
C ILE A 287 -12.55 -10.37 6.37
N ASN A 288 -13.22 -11.12 5.49
CA ASN A 288 -14.24 -10.56 4.60
C ASN A 288 -15.42 -9.93 5.39
N LEU A 289 -15.88 -10.61 6.45
CA LEU A 289 -16.95 -10.11 7.32
C LEU A 289 -16.50 -8.91 8.17
N ILE A 290 -15.25 -8.91 8.63
CA ILE A 290 -14.64 -7.82 9.39
C ILE A 290 -14.49 -6.57 8.51
N LYS A 291 -14.00 -6.71 7.27
CA LYS A 291 -13.92 -5.61 6.30
C LYS A 291 -15.32 -5.05 5.99
N LYS A 292 -16.32 -5.92 5.83
CA LYS A 292 -17.72 -5.50 5.67
C LYS A 292 -18.23 -4.72 6.90
N TYR A 293 -17.92 -5.18 8.11
CA TYR A 293 -18.31 -4.47 9.33
C TYR A 293 -17.68 -3.08 9.42
N LEU A 294 -16.38 -2.95 9.12
CA LEU A 294 -15.69 -1.65 9.06
C LEU A 294 -16.35 -0.74 8.03
N TYR A 295 -16.69 -1.26 6.85
CA TYR A 295 -17.41 -0.48 5.83
C TYR A 295 -18.70 0.11 6.37
N GLU A 296 -19.57 -0.72 6.95
CA GLU A 296 -20.90 -0.35 7.41
C GLU A 296 -20.92 0.52 8.68
N ASN A 297 -19.89 0.46 9.52
CA ASN A 297 -19.91 1.10 10.85
C ASN A 297 -18.86 2.21 11.02
N PHE A 298 -17.78 2.19 10.24
CA PHE A 298 -16.71 3.18 10.33
C PHE A 298 -16.68 4.06 9.08
N TYR A 299 -16.54 3.46 7.89
CA TYR A 299 -16.40 4.21 6.64
C TYR A 299 -17.66 4.97 6.22
N THR A 300 -18.85 4.45 6.55
CA THR A 300 -20.14 5.13 6.31
C THR A 300 -20.62 5.97 7.50
N SER A 301 -19.79 6.17 8.53
CA SER A 301 -20.18 7.01 9.66
C SER A 301 -20.31 8.48 9.25
N ASP A 302 -21.22 9.22 9.89
CA ASP A 302 -21.44 10.65 9.62
C ASP A 302 -20.15 11.47 9.70
N PHE A 303 -19.24 11.07 10.60
CA PHE A 303 -17.96 11.72 10.78
C PHE A 303 -17.03 11.56 9.56
N VAL A 304 -16.92 10.33 9.04
CA VAL A 304 -16.13 10.07 7.82
C VAL A 304 -16.80 10.72 6.62
N TYR A 305 -18.14 10.74 6.57
CA TYR A 305 -18.91 11.38 5.51
C TYR A 305 -18.67 12.91 5.46
N GLN A 306 -18.68 13.61 6.58
CA GLN A 306 -18.40 15.05 6.63
C GLN A 306 -16.98 15.37 6.14
N SER A 307 -15.99 14.56 6.55
CA SER A 307 -14.61 14.70 6.08
C SER A 307 -14.50 14.45 4.57
N ARG A 308 -15.28 13.49 4.03
CA ARG A 308 -15.39 13.21 2.60
C ARG A 308 -15.90 14.41 1.81
N THR A 309 -16.97 15.07 2.24
CA THR A 309 -17.53 16.25 1.53
C THR A 309 -16.50 17.36 1.36
N LYS A 310 -15.68 17.59 2.39
CA LYS A 310 -14.63 18.63 2.34
C LYS A 310 -13.48 18.24 1.40
N ALA A 311 -13.01 16.99 1.49
CA ALA A 311 -11.98 16.47 0.58
C ALA A 311 -12.45 16.53 -0.89
N GLU A 312 -13.73 16.21 -1.13
CA GLU A 312 -14.39 16.30 -2.42
C GLU A 312 -14.42 17.72 -2.97
N GLN A 313 -14.89 18.69 -2.18
CA GLN A 313 -14.89 20.09 -2.57
C GLN A 313 -13.49 20.59 -2.97
N ILE A 314 -12.46 20.23 -2.19
CA ILE A 314 -11.07 20.62 -2.44
C ILE A 314 -10.56 20.00 -3.74
N LEU A 315 -10.69 18.69 -3.90
CA LEU A 315 -10.14 17.99 -5.07
C LEU A 315 -10.89 18.34 -6.35
N LEU A 316 -12.22 18.42 -6.33
CA LEU A 316 -13.01 18.84 -7.49
C LEU A 316 -12.60 20.23 -7.97
N PHE A 317 -12.35 21.14 -7.03
CA PHE A 317 -11.83 22.46 -7.37
C PHE A 317 -10.44 22.36 -8.02
N ILE A 318 -9.49 21.65 -7.40
CA ILE A 318 -8.12 21.51 -7.91
C ILE A 318 -8.12 20.91 -9.32
N ILE A 319 -8.90 19.85 -9.55
CA ILE A 319 -9.02 19.18 -10.85
C ILE A 319 -9.52 20.16 -11.89
N LYS A 320 -10.71 20.77 -11.67
CA LYS A 320 -11.32 21.71 -12.63
C LYS A 320 -10.45 22.93 -12.88
N PHE A 321 -9.76 23.41 -11.85
CA PHE A 321 -8.80 24.49 -11.97
C PHE A 321 -7.66 24.09 -12.91
N LEU A 322 -6.99 22.95 -12.64
CA LEU A 322 -5.84 22.49 -13.42
C LEU A 322 -6.20 22.03 -14.84
N GLU A 323 -7.44 21.60 -15.08
CA GLU A 323 -7.95 21.31 -16.43
C GLU A 323 -8.09 22.58 -17.28
N LYS A 324 -8.46 23.70 -16.65
CA LYS A 324 -8.67 24.99 -17.30
C LYS A 324 -7.38 25.82 -17.40
N ASP A 325 -6.57 25.83 -16.35
CA ASP A 325 -5.36 26.63 -16.23
C ASP A 325 -4.20 25.83 -15.64
N GLN A 326 -3.21 25.55 -16.48
CA GLN A 326 -2.01 24.80 -16.09
C GLN A 326 -0.91 25.70 -15.52
N THR A 327 -1.07 27.02 -15.47
CA THR A 327 -0.01 27.94 -15.03
C THR A 327 0.56 27.66 -13.64
N PRO A 328 -0.20 27.11 -12.65
CA PRO A 328 0.40 26.73 -11.37
C PRO A 328 1.29 25.48 -11.43
N LEU A 329 1.21 24.67 -12.48
CA LEU A 329 2.09 23.52 -12.64
C LEU A 329 3.54 24.01 -12.90
N PRO A 330 4.55 23.38 -12.29
CA PRO A 330 5.94 23.73 -12.58
C PRO A 330 6.26 23.56 -14.07
N ASN A 331 7.15 24.39 -14.61
CA ASN A 331 7.47 24.39 -16.06
C ASN A 331 7.87 23.01 -16.59
N THR A 332 8.60 22.23 -15.79
CA THR A 332 9.05 20.88 -16.12
C THR A 332 7.92 19.87 -16.30
N TRP A 333 6.76 20.13 -15.68
CA TRP A 333 5.55 19.33 -15.86
C TRP A 333 4.76 19.83 -17.05
N ARG A 334 4.55 21.15 -17.15
CA ARG A 334 3.83 21.77 -18.28
C ARG A 334 4.44 21.42 -19.63
N SER A 335 5.77 21.39 -19.72
CA SER A 335 6.47 21.07 -20.97
C SER A 335 6.24 19.64 -21.46
N LYS A 336 5.72 18.75 -20.61
CA LYS A 336 5.39 17.35 -20.96
C LYS A 336 3.95 17.19 -21.48
N ILE A 337 3.13 18.24 -21.42
CA ILE A 337 1.77 18.22 -21.96
C ILE A 337 1.84 18.35 -23.49
N GLN A 338 1.43 17.31 -24.20
CA GLN A 338 1.44 17.25 -25.67
C GLN A 338 0.02 17.14 -26.26
N ASP A 339 -0.88 16.53 -25.51
CA ASP A 339 -2.27 16.23 -25.86
C ASP A 339 -3.13 16.11 -24.59
N GLU A 340 -4.42 15.79 -24.74
CA GLU A 340 -5.34 15.65 -23.60
C GLU A 340 -5.00 14.45 -22.69
N ASP A 341 -4.46 13.36 -23.22
CA ASP A 341 -4.13 12.18 -22.42
C ASP A 341 -2.90 12.43 -21.53
N SER A 342 -1.85 13.03 -22.10
CA SER A 342 -0.68 13.47 -21.34
C SER A 342 -1.03 14.57 -20.33
N LYS A 343 -1.96 15.48 -20.67
CA LYS A 343 -2.50 16.48 -19.73
C LYS A 343 -3.18 15.81 -18.53
N LYS A 344 -4.09 14.86 -18.76
CA LYS A 344 -4.76 14.11 -17.68
C LYS A 344 -3.76 13.42 -16.77
N GLN A 345 -2.80 12.70 -17.34
CA GLN A 345 -1.78 12.01 -16.55
C GLN A 345 -0.92 12.98 -15.73
N ILE A 346 -0.57 14.15 -16.27
CA ILE A 346 0.21 15.17 -15.55
C ILE A 346 -0.58 15.77 -14.40
N ILE A 347 -1.89 15.98 -14.58
CA ILE A 347 -2.78 16.44 -13.50
C ILE A 347 -2.84 15.37 -12.40
N VAL A 348 -3.05 14.10 -12.75
CA VAL A 348 -3.02 12.97 -11.80
C VAL A 348 -1.71 12.92 -11.03
N ASP A 349 -0.58 12.96 -11.75
CA ASP A 349 0.74 12.89 -11.14
C ASP A 349 0.99 14.07 -10.18
N TYR A 350 0.54 15.27 -10.54
CA TYR A 350 0.67 16.46 -9.70
C TYR A 350 -0.21 16.37 -8.44
N ILE A 351 -1.47 15.96 -8.59
CA ILE A 351 -2.42 15.79 -7.49
C ILE A 351 -1.94 14.68 -6.54
N CYS A 352 -1.61 13.49 -7.03
CA CYS A 352 -1.05 12.42 -6.21
C CYS A 352 0.31 12.80 -5.60
N GLY A 353 1.01 13.76 -6.21
CA GLY A 353 2.21 14.37 -5.64
C GLY A 353 1.94 15.32 -4.46
N MET A 354 0.71 15.76 -4.19
CA MET A 354 0.38 16.65 -3.08
C MET A 354 0.32 15.90 -1.75
N THR A 355 0.60 16.61 -0.65
CA THR A 355 0.18 16.21 0.70
C THR A 355 -1.21 16.76 0.99
N ASP A 356 -1.89 16.25 2.01
CA ASP A 356 -3.23 16.72 2.38
C ASP A 356 -3.20 18.22 2.69
N GLN A 357 -2.20 18.66 3.46
CA GLN A 357 -2.01 20.08 3.80
C GLN A 357 -1.68 20.95 2.58
N TYR A 358 -0.89 20.42 1.64
CA TYR A 358 -0.59 21.16 0.41
C TYR A 358 -1.86 21.34 -0.44
N ALA A 359 -2.68 20.31 -0.59
CA ALA A 359 -3.94 20.39 -1.32
C ALA A 359 -4.91 21.40 -0.67
N ILE A 360 -5.03 21.40 0.66
CA ILE A 360 -5.83 22.40 1.40
C ILE A 360 -5.30 23.82 1.14
N ASN A 361 -3.98 24.03 1.21
CA ASN A 361 -3.39 25.34 0.97
C ASN A 361 -3.56 25.79 -0.48
N PHE A 362 -3.45 24.86 -1.44
CA PHE A 362 -3.72 25.15 -2.85
C PHE A 362 -5.16 25.63 -3.02
N TYR A 363 -6.13 24.92 -2.46
CA TYR A 363 -7.53 25.32 -2.49
C TYR A 363 -7.74 26.73 -1.91
N ASN A 364 -7.23 26.99 -0.71
CA ASN A 364 -7.40 28.29 -0.05
C ASN A 364 -6.76 29.48 -0.80
N ASN A 365 -5.76 29.22 -1.65
CA ASN A 365 -5.07 30.27 -2.41
C ASN A 365 -5.73 30.58 -3.76
N TYR A 366 -6.45 29.63 -4.34
CA TYR A 366 -6.96 29.72 -5.71
C TYR A 366 -8.49 29.68 -5.83
N ALA A 367 -9.21 29.15 -4.83
CA ALA A 367 -10.68 29.11 -4.78
C ALA A 367 -11.25 30.45 -4.30
#